data_AF-A0A6G3MHM2-F1
#
_entry.id   AF-A0A6G3MHM2-F1
#
_cell.length_a   1.000
_cell.length_b   1.000
_cell.length_c   1.000
_cell.angle_alpha   90.00
_cell.angle_beta   90.00
_cell.angle_gamma   90.00
#
_symmetry.space_group_name_H-M   'P 1'
#
loop_
_entity.id
_entity.type
_entity.pdbx_description
1 polymer ?
#
loop_
_entity_poly.entity_id
_entity_poly.type
_entity_poly.pdbx_seq_one_letter_code
_entity_poly.pdbx_strand_id
1 'polypeptide(L)'
;IAVMKFQIGEKVYVKRIGGDWILSEILHHKELENGDAEFYIHYEGFNRRLDEWVYSCRIISTEEFELEEQKHGSNKIYDITNKKMTRQQKRKFDEIHHIQKVLSILIFLVASRHGPYNSIIGKGV
;
A
#
# COMPACT_ATOMS: atom_id res chain seq x y z
N ILE A 1 5.67 -8.33 34.73
CA ILE A 1 6.19 -8.89 33.47
C ILE A 1 6.37 -7.71 32.54
N ALA A 2 7.61 -7.35 32.19
CA ALA A 2 7.84 -6.33 31.17
C ALA A 2 7.30 -6.89 29.85
N VAL A 3 6.35 -6.18 29.25
CA VAL A 3 5.80 -6.57 27.95
C VAL A 3 6.67 -5.91 26.90
N MET A 4 7.48 -6.70 26.20
CA MET A 4 8.24 -6.19 25.07
C MET A 4 7.30 -5.79 23.94
N LYS A 5 7.62 -4.69 23.24
CA LYS A 5 6.81 -4.21 22.11
C LYS A 5 6.67 -5.26 21.01
N PHE A 6 7.71 -6.08 20.80
CA PHE A 6 7.75 -7.08 19.74
C PHE A 6 8.30 -8.42 20.25
N GLN A 7 7.90 -9.53 19.61
CA GLN A 7 8.25 -10.90 20.01
C GLN A 7 9.18 -11.58 19.00
N ILE A 8 9.92 -12.60 19.46
CA ILE A 8 10.74 -13.45 18.57
C ILE A 8 9.81 -14.23 17.63
N GLY A 9 10.16 -14.27 16.35
CA GLY A 9 9.38 -14.84 15.26
C GLY A 9 8.34 -13.88 14.66
N GLU A 10 8.15 -12.69 15.24
CA GLU A 10 7.22 -11.69 14.73
C GLU A 10 7.74 -11.08 13.42
N LYS A 11 6.82 -10.86 12.47
CA LYS A 11 7.08 -10.17 11.20
C LYS A 11 6.78 -8.68 11.37
N VAL A 12 7.80 -7.85 11.12
CA VAL A 12 7.79 -6.41 11.35
C VAL A 12 8.43 -5.68 10.18
N TYR A 13 8.17 -4.37 10.03
CA TYR A 13 8.87 -3.55 9.06
C TYR A 13 10.00 -2.79 9.72
N VAL A 14 11.20 -2.86 9.12
CA VAL A 14 12.39 -2.17 9.62
C VAL A 14 12.90 -1.16 8.62
N LYS A 15 13.11 0.07 9.09
CA LYS A 15 13.65 1.16 8.26
C LYS A 15 15.14 0.97 8.04
N ARG A 16 15.56 0.81 6.78
CA ARG A 16 16.97 0.77 6.39
C ARG A 16 17.57 2.18 6.38
N ILE A 17 18.90 2.26 6.36
CA ILE A 17 19.64 3.54 6.26
C ILE A 17 19.26 4.33 4.99
N GLY A 18 18.88 3.62 3.91
CA GLY A 18 18.39 4.24 2.66
C GLY A 18 16.98 4.85 2.75
N GLY A 19 16.26 4.64 3.86
CA GLY A 19 14.91 5.15 4.07
C GLY A 19 13.80 4.16 3.73
N ASP A 20 14.11 3.09 3.01
CA ASP A 20 13.14 2.04 2.65
C ASP A 20 12.74 1.20 3.86
N TRP A 21 11.45 0.85 3.92
CA TRP A 21 10.90 -0.10 4.88
C TRP A 21 10.96 -1.50 4.31
N ILE A 22 11.56 -2.44 5.05
CA ILE A 22 11.75 -3.82 4.62
C ILE A 22 11.09 -4.78 5.61
N LEU A 23 10.29 -5.70 5.10
CA LEU A 23 9.69 -6.77 5.89
C LEU A 23 10.79 -7.66 6.47
N SER A 24 10.73 -7.89 7.77
CA SER A 24 11.80 -8.54 8.54
C SER A 24 11.21 -9.44 9.62
N GLU A 25 11.99 -10.42 10.07
CA GLU A 25 11.66 -11.29 11.18
C GLU A 25 12.57 -11.03 12.38
N ILE A 26 11.97 -10.97 13.57
CA ILE A 26 12.73 -10.83 14.81
C ILE A 26 13.29 -12.19 15.22
N LEU A 27 14.61 -12.32 15.29
CA LEU A 27 15.27 -13.55 15.70
C LEU A 27 15.70 -13.53 17.17
N HIS A 28 16.04 -12.36 17.70
CA HIS A 28 16.44 -12.19 19.09
C HIS A 28 16.16 -10.78 19.60
N HIS A 29 16.18 -10.61 20.92
CA HIS A 29 16.15 -9.29 21.55
C HIS A 29 17.10 -9.27 22.75
N LYS A 30 17.51 -8.08 23.16
CA LYS A 30 18.18 -7.83 24.44
C LYS A 30 17.73 -6.50 25.00
N GLU A 31 17.52 -6.47 26.32
CA GLU A 31 17.31 -5.22 27.06
C GLU A 31 18.67 -4.59 27.36
N LEU A 32 18.72 -3.26 27.28
CA LEU A 32 19.87 -2.46 27.65
C LEU A 32 19.66 -1.90 29.07
N GLU A 33 20.75 -1.54 29.74
CA GLU A 33 20.73 -1.02 31.12
C GLU A 33 19.91 0.27 31.26
N ASN A 34 19.74 1.03 30.17
CA ASN A 34 18.96 2.26 30.11
C ASN A 34 17.44 2.04 29.92
N GLY A 35 16.99 0.78 29.81
CA GLY A 35 15.59 0.42 29.56
C GLY A 35 15.22 0.39 28.07
N ASP A 36 16.16 0.67 27.16
CA ASP A 36 15.95 0.47 25.73
C ASP A 36 16.08 -1.02 25.36
N ALA A 37 15.63 -1.37 24.16
CA ALA A 37 15.78 -2.72 23.61
C ALA A 37 16.36 -2.68 22.20
N GLU A 38 17.26 -3.64 21.93
CA GLU A 38 17.78 -3.93 20.60
C GLU A 38 17.25 -5.29 20.14
N PHE A 39 16.95 -5.38 18.85
CA PHE A 39 16.39 -6.57 18.21
C PHE A 39 17.33 -7.04 17.11
N TYR A 40 17.68 -8.32 17.12
CA TYR A 40 18.40 -8.96 16.03
C TYR A 40 17.40 -9.41 14.97
N ILE A 41 17.52 -8.86 13.77
CA ILE A 41 16.52 -9.02 12.72
C ILE A 41 17.09 -9.67 11.47
N HIS A 42 16.25 -10.43 10.78
CA HIS A 42 16.50 -10.96 9.45
C HIS A 42 15.62 -10.26 8.42
N TYR A 43 16.23 -9.69 7.39
CA TYR A 43 15.50 -9.06 6.29
C TYR A 43 14.99 -10.10 5.30
N GLU A 44 13.68 -10.10 5.04
CA GLU A 44 13.05 -11.11 4.18
C GLU A 44 13.52 -11.00 2.73
N GLY A 45 14.00 -12.12 2.17
CA GLY A 45 14.55 -12.16 0.81
C GLY A 45 15.98 -11.64 0.67
N PHE A 46 16.62 -11.21 1.76
CA PHE A 46 18.02 -10.77 1.76
C PHE A 46 18.96 -11.84 2.30
N ASN A 47 20.24 -11.72 1.96
CA ASN A 47 21.26 -12.63 2.47
C ASN A 47 21.49 -12.39 3.98
N ARG A 48 21.53 -13.47 4.77
CA ARG A 48 21.74 -13.45 6.24
C ARG A 48 23.00 -12.70 6.70
N ARG A 49 24.00 -12.48 5.82
CA ARG A 49 25.15 -11.60 6.11
C ARG A 49 24.77 -10.14 6.38
N LEU A 50 23.53 -9.76 6.08
CA LEU A 50 22.97 -8.42 6.28
C LEU A 50 22.09 -8.34 7.54
N ASP A 51 21.91 -9.45 8.27
CA ASP A 51 21.22 -9.45 9.55
C ASP A 51 21.97 -8.52 10.52
N GLU A 52 21.23 -7.71 11.27
CA GLU A 52 21.80 -6.66 12.12
C GLU A 52 20.99 -6.50 13.42
N TRP A 53 21.63 -5.90 14.43
CA TRP A 53 20.94 -5.41 15.62
C TRP A 53 20.37 -4.02 15.33
N VAL A 54 19.08 -3.82 15.61
CA VAL A 54 18.39 -2.53 15.41
C VAL A 54 17.63 -2.10 16.66
N TYR A 55 17.53 -0.80 16.88
CA TYR A 55 16.70 -0.22 17.93
C TYR A 55 15.22 -0.27 17.59
N SER A 56 14.37 -0.32 18.63
CA SER A 56 12.90 -0.27 18.52
C SER A 56 12.38 0.90 17.68
N CYS A 57 13.06 2.05 17.67
CA CYS A 57 12.67 3.23 16.88
C CYS A 57 12.74 3.04 15.36
N ARG A 58 13.47 2.01 14.88
CA ARG A 58 13.54 1.64 13.45
C ARG A 58 12.50 0.59 13.07
N ILE A 59 11.74 0.06 14.03
CA ILE A 59 10.81 -1.05 13.85
C ILE A 59 9.37 -0.53 14.02
N ILE A 60 8.50 -0.91 13.09
CA ILE A 60 7.06 -0.71 13.20
C ILE A 60 6.34 -2.02 12.94
N SER A 61 5.15 -2.17 13.54
CA SER A 61 4.33 -3.36 13.28
C SER A 61 3.80 -3.37 11.85
N THR A 62 3.30 -4.52 11.41
CA THR A 62 2.68 -4.65 10.09
C THR A 62 1.46 -3.73 9.96
N GLU A 63 0.64 -3.62 11.01
CA GLU A 63 -0.51 -2.73 11.05
C GLU A 63 -0.10 -1.25 11.02
N GLU A 64 0.94 -0.87 11.77
CA GLU A 64 1.48 0.50 11.77
C GLU A 64 1.95 0.90 10.35
N PHE A 65 2.63 -0.01 9.64
CA PHE A 65 3.09 0.22 8.26
C PHE A 65 1.93 0.41 7.27
N GLU A 66 0.92 -0.46 7.31
CA GLU A 66 -0.25 -0.35 6.41
C GLU A 66 -1.00 0.98 6.58
N LEU A 67 -1.07 1.49 7.81
CA LEU A 67 -1.67 2.79 8.10
C LEU A 67 -0.84 3.96 7.54
N GLU A 68 0.50 3.86 7.53
CA GLU A 68 1.39 4.88 6.95
C GLU A 68 1.30 4.92 5.42
N GLU A 69 1.22 3.76 4.76
CA GLU A 69 1.05 3.63 3.31
C GLU A 69 -0.25 4.30 2.83
N GLN A 70 -1.36 4.09 3.56
CA GLN A 70 -2.65 4.72 3.23
C GLN A 70 -2.59 6.26 3.35
N LYS A 71 -1.90 6.78 4.36
CA LYS A 71 -1.69 8.22 4.54
C LYS A 71 -0.83 8.81 3.42
N HIS A 72 0.26 8.15 3.04
CA HIS A 72 1.11 8.62 1.94
C HIS A 72 0.41 8.50 0.58
N GLY A 73 -0.39 7.46 0.35
CA GLY A 73 -1.16 7.29 -0.88
C GLY A 73 -2.16 8.43 -1.12
N SER A 74 -2.91 8.82 -0.08
CA SER A 74 -3.86 9.94 -0.16
C SER A 74 -3.17 11.29 -0.39
N ASN A 75 -2.08 11.57 0.32
CA ASN A 75 -1.27 12.77 0.10
C ASN A 75 -0.64 12.80 -1.30
N LYS A 76 -0.14 11.68 -1.80
CA LYS A 76 0.42 11.58 -3.15
C LYS A 76 -0.63 11.82 -4.23
N ILE A 77 -1.86 11.35 -4.05
CA ILE A 77 -2.98 11.64 -4.96
C ILE A 77 -3.34 13.13 -4.92
N TYR A 78 -3.43 13.74 -3.73
CA TYR A 78 -3.66 15.17 -3.58
C TYR A 78 -2.57 16.00 -4.27
N ASP A 79 -1.30 15.63 -4.09
CA ASP A 79 -0.18 16.33 -4.72
C ASP A 79 -0.21 16.17 -6.24
N ILE A 80 -0.51 14.97 -6.76
CA ILE A 80 -0.62 14.74 -8.21
C ILE A 80 -1.77 15.56 -8.82
N THR A 81 -2.91 15.61 -8.14
CA THR A 81 -4.10 16.33 -8.63
C THR A 81 -3.95 17.85 -8.56
N ASN A 82 -3.23 18.38 -7.57
CA ASN A 82 -2.96 19.82 -7.43
C ASN A 82 -1.69 20.28 -8.13
N LYS A 83 -0.87 19.36 -8.65
CA LYS A 83 0.32 19.72 -9.41
C LYS A 83 -0.08 20.39 -10.72
N LYS A 84 0.22 21.69 -10.83
CA LYS A 84 0.13 22.44 -12.08
C LYS A 84 0.94 21.71 -13.17
N MET A 85 0.23 21.21 -14.17
CA MET A 85 0.83 20.57 -15.33
C MET A 85 1.38 21.60 -16.31
N THR A 86 2.47 21.26 -17.00
CA THR A 86 2.91 22.04 -18.16
C THR A 86 1.88 21.98 -19.27
N ARG A 87 1.89 22.97 -20.17
CA ARG A 87 0.95 23.04 -21.30
C ARG A 87 0.96 21.79 -22.18
N GLN A 88 2.12 21.15 -22.38
CA GLN A 88 2.22 19.89 -23.12
C GLN A 88 1.60 18.70 -22.37
N GLN A 89 1.84 18.58 -21.07
CA GLN A 89 1.26 17.51 -20.25
C GLN A 89 -0.26 17.60 -20.20
N LYS A 90 -0.81 18.82 -20.09
CA LYS A 90 -2.26 19.03 -20.12
C LYS A 90 -2.91 18.62 -21.45
N ARG A 91 -2.28 18.91 -22.59
CA ARG A 91 -2.78 18.46 -23.92
C ARG A 91 -2.85 16.94 -24.01
N LYS A 92 -1.76 16.25 -23.63
CA LYS A 92 -1.74 14.78 -23.58
C LYS A 92 -2.81 14.21 -22.64
N PHE A 93 -2.98 14.84 -21.48
CA PHE A 93 -4.00 14.45 -20.53
C PHE A 93 -5.41 14.63 -21.14
N ASP A 94 -5.70 15.78 -21.74
CA ASP A 94 -6.99 16.09 -22.34
C ASP A 94 -7.30 15.16 -23.54
N GLU A 95 -6.30 14.76 -24.33
CA GLU A 95 -6.43 13.77 -25.42
C GLU A 95 -6.90 12.40 -24.90
N ILE A 96 -6.26 11.89 -23.83
CA ILE A 96 -6.62 10.61 -23.21
C ILE A 96 -8.00 10.71 -22.53
N HIS A 97 -8.26 11.82 -21.84
CA HIS A 97 -9.52 12.01 -21.14
C HIS A 97 -10.71 12.17 -22.10
N HIS A 98 -10.50 12.77 -23.27
CA HIS A 98 -11.53 12.82 -24.30
C HIS A 98 -11.93 11.41 -24.74
N ILE A 99 -10.95 10.52 -24.95
CA ILE A 99 -11.20 9.12 -25.31
C ILE A 99 -11.95 8.40 -24.18
N GLN A 100 -11.53 8.57 -22.93
CA GLN A 100 -12.20 7.95 -21.77
C GLN A 100 -13.65 8.41 -21.60
N LYS A 101 -13.95 9.70 -21.81
CA LYS A 101 -15.34 10.19 -21.81
C LYS A 101 -16.16 9.56 -22.92
N VAL A 102 -15.63 9.46 -24.14
CA VAL A 102 -16.32 8.80 -25.26
C VAL A 102 -16.57 7.32 -24.97
N LEU A 103 -15.58 6.62 -24.41
CA LEU A 103 -15.74 5.22 -23.99
C LEU A 103 -16.77 5.06 -22.88
N SER A 104 -16.79 5.94 -21.88
CA SER A 104 -17.83 5.91 -20.83
C SER A 104 -19.23 6.13 -21.38
N ILE A 105 -19.38 7.07 -22.34
CA ILE A 105 -20.66 7.34 -23.00
C ILE A 105 -21.08 6.12 -23.84
N LEU A 106 -20.15 5.53 -24.58
CA LEU A 106 -20.41 4.34 -25.39
C LEU A 106 -20.81 3.14 -24.52
N ILE A 107 -20.09 2.88 -23.43
CA ILE A 107 -20.42 1.84 -22.45
C ILE A 107 -21.80 2.10 -21.85
N PHE A 108 -22.11 3.35 -21.48
CA PHE A 108 -23.42 3.71 -20.93
C PHE A 108 -24.56 3.54 -21.94
N LEU A 109 -24.33 3.88 -23.21
CA LEU A 109 -25.31 3.69 -24.30
C LEU A 109 -25.52 2.22 -24.64
N VAL A 110 -24.47 1.40 -24.59
CA VAL A 110 -24.56 -0.06 -24.81
C VAL A 110 -25.29 -0.73 -23.64
N ALA A 111 -24.98 -0.33 -22.40
CA ALA A 111 -25.69 -0.80 -21.20
C ALA A 111 -27.17 -0.38 -21.20
N SER A 112 -27.48 0.82 -21.69
CA SER A 112 -28.86 1.32 -21.81
C SER A 112 -29.65 0.64 -22.94
N ARG A 113 -28.98 -0.10 -23.85
CA ARG A 113 -29.63 -0.86 -24.94
C ARG A 113 -30.07 -2.26 -24.55
N HIS A 114 -29.56 -2.81 -23.46
CA HIS A 114 -30.11 -4.02 -22.85
C HIS A 114 -31.20 -3.65 -21.86
N GLY A 115 -32.41 -3.42 -22.37
CA GLY A 115 -33.63 -3.48 -21.55
C GLY A 115 -33.81 -4.89 -20.98
N PRO A 116 -34.49 -5.05 -19.83
CA PRO A 116 -34.71 -6.35 -19.21
C PRO A 116 -35.44 -7.25 -20.21
N TYR A 117 -34.80 -8.34 -20.64
CA TYR A 117 -35.42 -9.30 -21.52
C TYR A 117 -36.64 -9.90 -20.83
N ASN A 118 -37.81 -9.67 -21.44
CA ASN A 118 -39.12 -10.12 -21.01
C ASN A 118 -39.16 -11.63 -20.74
N SER A 119 -39.45 -12.01 -19.49
CA SER A 119 -40.00 -13.32 -19.15
C SER A 119 -41.46 -13.38 -19.57
N ILE A 120 -41.73 -13.69 -20.84
CA ILE A 120 -43.08 -14.08 -21.29
C ILE A 120 -42.92 -15.31 -22.18
N ILE A 121 -42.94 -16.50 -21.58
CA ILE A 121 -43.36 -17.73 -22.25
C ILE A 121 -44.14 -18.56 -21.22
N GLY A 122 -45.43 -18.78 -21.48
CA GLY A 122 -46.23 -19.76 -20.72
C GLY A 122 -47.72 -19.43 -20.58
N LYS A 123 -48.45 -19.26 -21.69
CA LYS A 123 -49.90 -19.53 -21.73
C LYS A 123 -50.26 -20.37 -22.95
N GLY A 124 -51.06 -21.42 -22.71
CA GLY A 124 -51.65 -22.34 -23.68
C GLY A 124 -51.28 -23.79 -23.32
N VAL A 125 -52.17 -24.73 -23.00
CA VAL A 125 -53.64 -24.84 -23.14
C VAL A 125 -54.14 -25.70 -21.97
#